data_AF-A0A9P5NP64-F1
#
_entry.id   AF-A0A9P5NP64-F1
#
_cell.length_a   1.000
_cell.length_b   1.000
_cell.length_c   1.000
_cell.angle_alpha   90.00
_cell.angle_beta   90.00
_cell.angle_gamma   90.00
#
_symmetry.space_group_name_H-M   'P 1'
#
loop_
_entity.id
_entity.type
_entity.pdbx_description
1 polymer ?
#
loop_
_entity_poly.entity_id
_entity_poly.type
_entity_poly.pdbx_seq_one_letter_code
_entity_poly.pdbx_strand_id
1 'polypeptide(L)'
;MLDVLFLALPVPIVGTVVRYRATYHKKDGRFGPTVDTLPIAIPQSTGVITSAATSVEPEASGCDGLHVNEDIKEANFQNFSDNVDVLRTPSPTFLSVFKKVWKEEKLEGLFKGIFPGLFSILFFRRAYVSPAPLSFSDNYYTILPCNLFYLLFMVTTYRIITTHRKILYSAPKEMLRLLFSEYERHHPFKSLYQSGLVLPYLAQIFFDMFIIQILYSKLGSVGPLLNHYDNEEWWKVFHHPVWNEWAKVAAYWLIAIVSVAFLAPMDVIVTRLAIRPLHDNSDSVKSRHSEKLSDAGDFAPPSYLR
;
A
#
# COMPACT_ATOMS: atom_id res chain seq x y z
N MET A 1 -6.22 17.51 -25.80
CA MET A 1 -5.14 16.50 -25.79
C MET A 1 -3.99 16.88 -24.84
N LEU A 2 -3.57 18.14 -24.77
CA LEU A 2 -2.52 18.60 -23.85
C LEU A 2 -2.82 18.29 -22.37
N ASP A 3 -4.08 18.41 -21.93
CA ASP A 3 -4.46 18.17 -20.53
C ASP A 3 -4.14 16.76 -20.04
N VAL A 4 -4.35 15.75 -20.90
CA VAL A 4 -4.05 14.35 -20.59
C VAL A 4 -2.54 14.14 -20.41
N LEU A 5 -1.73 14.87 -21.18
CA LEU A 5 -0.27 14.78 -21.14
C LEU A 5 0.29 15.46 -19.88
N PHE A 6 -0.28 16.60 -19.48
CA PHE A 6 0.02 17.25 -18.21
C PHE A 6 -0.40 16.41 -17.00
N LEU A 7 -1.52 15.70 -17.07
CA LEU A 7 -1.95 14.74 -16.04
C LEU A 7 -1.03 13.51 -15.97
N ALA A 8 -0.48 13.06 -17.09
CA ALA A 8 0.42 11.89 -17.10
C ALA A 8 1.82 12.18 -16.53
N LEU A 9 2.25 13.44 -16.51
CA LEU A 9 3.59 13.84 -16.07
C LEU A 9 3.86 13.60 -14.55
N PRO A 10 2.93 13.89 -13.62
CA PRO A 10 3.15 13.63 -12.21
C PRO A 10 2.99 12.16 -11.78
N VAL A 11 2.40 11.27 -12.60
CA VAL A 11 2.19 9.86 -12.23
C VAL A 11 3.48 9.16 -11.77
N PRO A 12 4.58 9.16 -12.54
CA PRO A 12 5.79 8.44 -12.16
C PRO A 12 6.40 8.98 -10.86
N ILE A 13 6.26 10.29 -10.62
CA ILE A 13 6.73 10.93 -9.38
C ILE A 13 5.92 10.39 -8.21
N VAL A 14 4.58 10.41 -8.28
CA VAL A 14 3.73 9.94 -7.19
C VAL A 14 3.87 8.44 -6.95
N GLY A 15 3.95 7.63 -8.00
CA GLY A 15 4.22 6.19 -7.86
C GLY A 15 5.53 5.92 -7.10
N THR A 16 6.57 6.70 -7.38
CA THR A 16 7.86 6.59 -6.69
C THR A 16 7.77 7.08 -5.24
N VAL A 17 7.04 8.17 -4.97
CA VAL A 17 6.82 8.67 -3.60
C VAL A 17 6.09 7.63 -2.76
N VAL A 18 5.04 6.99 -3.29
CA VAL A 18 4.29 5.94 -2.59
C VAL A 18 5.21 4.77 -2.23
N ARG A 19 6.02 4.28 -3.18
CA ARG A 19 7.00 3.21 -2.92
C ARG A 19 8.06 3.64 -1.91
N TYR A 20 8.56 4.86 -2.02
CA TYR A 20 9.52 5.42 -1.07
C TYR A 20 8.95 5.42 0.36
N ARG A 21 7.73 5.94 0.54
CA ARG A 21 7.02 5.97 1.83
C ARG A 21 6.79 4.56 2.41
N ALA A 22 6.52 3.59 1.55
CA ALA A 22 6.39 2.18 1.91
C ALA A 22 7.73 1.59 2.41
N THR A 23 8.85 1.97 1.78
CA THR A 23 10.19 1.42 2.09
C THR A 23 10.93 2.12 3.25
N TYR A 24 10.55 3.35 3.62
CA TYR A 24 11.36 4.23 4.49
C TYR A 24 11.56 3.71 5.94
N HIS A 25 10.78 2.75 6.42
CA HIS A 25 11.04 2.05 7.68
C HIS A 25 10.75 0.56 7.52
N LYS A 26 11.65 -0.16 6.86
CA LYS A 26 11.73 -1.60 7.08
C LYS A 26 12.14 -1.77 8.54
N LYS A 27 11.19 -2.13 9.40
CA LYS A 27 11.42 -2.37 10.83
C LYS A 27 12.58 -3.37 10.91
N ASP A 28 13.69 -2.95 11.52
CA ASP A 28 14.95 -3.68 11.51
C ASP A 28 14.75 -5.15 11.92
N GLY A 29 15.13 -6.06 11.01
CA GLY A 29 15.57 -7.41 11.35
C GLY A 29 14.55 -8.48 11.75
N ARG A 30 13.24 -8.22 11.93
CA ARG A 30 12.28 -9.28 12.35
C ARG A 30 11.35 -9.87 11.30
N PHE A 31 11.31 -9.31 10.09
CA PHE A 31 10.71 -10.04 8.99
C PHE A 31 11.79 -10.90 8.37
N GLY A 32 11.79 -12.19 8.72
CA GLY A 32 12.49 -13.22 7.96
C GLY A 32 12.16 -13.12 6.47
N PRO A 33 12.94 -13.79 5.61
CA PRO A 33 12.79 -13.69 4.16
C PRO A 33 11.31 -13.80 3.78
N THR A 34 10.77 -12.74 3.18
CA THR A 34 9.46 -12.79 2.56
C THR A 34 9.46 -13.99 1.63
N VAL A 35 8.63 -14.99 1.95
CA VAL A 35 8.55 -16.29 1.28
C VAL A 35 8.33 -16.11 -0.24
N ASP A 36 7.85 -14.95 -0.67
CA ASP A 36 7.64 -14.59 -2.07
C ASP A 36 8.91 -14.30 -2.89
N THR A 37 10.10 -14.31 -2.28
CA THR A 37 11.39 -14.18 -2.99
C THR A 37 12.19 -15.47 -3.07
N LEU A 38 11.70 -16.57 -2.47
CA LEU A 38 12.27 -17.87 -2.79
C LEU A 38 11.76 -18.25 -4.18
N PRO A 39 12.64 -18.52 -5.18
CA PRO A 39 12.20 -19.28 -6.32
C PRO A 39 11.55 -20.55 -5.76
N ILE A 40 10.37 -20.89 -6.26
CA ILE A 40 9.79 -22.22 -6.05
C ILE A 40 10.77 -23.19 -6.72
N ALA A 41 11.82 -23.55 -5.99
CA ALA A 41 12.62 -24.71 -6.27
C ALA A 41 11.67 -25.86 -5.97
N ILE A 42 11.02 -26.36 -7.01
CA ILE A 42 10.35 -27.64 -7.00
C ILE A 42 11.40 -28.60 -6.41
N PRO A 43 11.18 -29.20 -5.23
CA PRO A 43 12.11 -30.18 -4.72
C PRO A 43 12.14 -31.31 -5.75
N GLN A 44 13.23 -31.42 -6.50
CA GLN A 44 13.54 -32.64 -7.21
C GLN A 44 13.69 -33.69 -6.11
N SER A 45 12.68 -34.53 -5.95
CA SER A 45 12.72 -35.70 -5.10
C SER A 45 13.77 -36.65 -5.68
N THR A 46 15.04 -36.43 -5.35
CA THR A 46 16.06 -37.45 -5.52
C THR A 46 15.79 -38.48 -4.43
N GLY A 47 15.05 -39.52 -4.81
CA GLY A 47 14.77 -40.66 -3.95
C GLY A 47 16.09 -41.33 -3.58
N VAL A 48 16.60 -41.02 -2.39
CA VAL A 48 17.56 -41.88 -1.71
C VAL A 48 16.74 -42.85 -0.87
N ILE A 49 16.32 -43.93 -1.53
CA ILE A 49 15.79 -45.11 -0.87
C ILE A 49 16.96 -45.70 -0.07
N THR A 50 17.04 -45.37 1.21
CA THR A 50 17.89 -46.12 2.14
C THR A 50 17.01 -47.21 2.72
N SER A 51 17.08 -48.39 2.12
CA SER A 51 16.44 -49.61 2.58
C SER A 51 17.07 -50.04 3.91
N ALA A 52 16.47 -49.61 5.03
CA ALA A 52 16.66 -50.26 6.32
C ALA A 52 15.66 -51.42 6.41
N ALA A 53 16.13 -52.62 6.09
CA ALA A 53 15.40 -53.85 6.36
C ALA A 53 15.42 -54.09 7.88
N THR A 54 14.28 -53.89 8.53
CA THR A 54 14.05 -54.37 9.90
C THR A 54 12.97 -55.44 9.81
N SER A 55 13.40 -56.69 9.94
CA SER A 55 12.52 -57.84 10.16
C SER A 55 11.80 -57.67 11.49
N VAL A 56 10.47 -57.65 11.48
CA VAL A 56 9.64 -57.71 12.68
C VAL A 56 8.86 -59.02 12.65
N GLU A 57 9.22 -59.87 13.61
CA GLU A 57 8.53 -61.08 14.07
C GLU A 57 7.33 -60.66 14.95
N PRO A 58 6.18 -61.35 14.90
CA PRO A 58 5.03 -61.00 15.72
C PRO A 58 4.98 -61.89 16.96
N GLU A 59 5.23 -61.33 18.13
CA GLU A 59 4.75 -61.93 19.38
C GLU A 59 4.11 -60.92 20.32
N ALA A 60 3.18 -61.48 21.07
CA ALA A 60 2.06 -60.85 21.73
C ALA A 60 2.42 -60.11 23.02
N SER A 61 1.46 -59.27 23.43
CA SER A 61 1.00 -59.14 24.82
C SER A 61 2.04 -58.74 25.87
N GLY A 62 2.02 -57.46 26.25
CA GLY A 62 2.55 -57.03 27.54
C GLY A 62 2.48 -55.52 27.70
N CYS A 63 1.56 -55.07 28.55
CA CYS A 63 1.63 -53.74 29.15
C CYS A 63 3.00 -53.57 29.82
N ASP A 64 3.75 -52.53 29.44
CA ASP A 64 4.51 -51.73 30.41
C ASP A 64 4.97 -50.41 29.78
N GLY A 65 4.89 -49.35 30.59
CA GLY A 65 5.14 -47.97 30.19
C GLY A 65 6.58 -47.74 29.75
N LEU A 66 6.77 -47.49 28.46
CA LEU A 66 8.06 -47.10 27.89
C LEU A 66 8.25 -45.59 28.04
N HIS A 67 8.92 -45.16 29.11
CA HIS A 67 9.51 -43.83 29.22
C HIS A 67 10.63 -43.71 28.18
N VAL A 68 10.31 -43.10 27.03
CA VAL A 68 11.31 -42.70 26.03
C VAL A 68 12.03 -41.46 26.57
N ASN A 69 13.19 -41.67 27.19
CA ASN A 69 14.16 -40.61 27.43
C ASN A 69 14.78 -40.22 26.08
N GLU A 70 14.19 -39.24 25.41
CA GLU A 70 14.87 -38.52 24.34
C GLU A 70 15.99 -37.68 24.97
N ASP A 71 17.22 -38.21 24.94
CA ASP A 71 18.45 -37.45 25.13
C ASP A 71 18.58 -36.46 23.96
N ILE A 72 17.88 -35.34 24.08
CA ILE A 72 18.09 -34.16 23.26
C ILE A 72 19.47 -33.62 23.64
N LYS A 73 20.49 -34.02 22.88
CA LYS A 73 21.79 -33.35 22.89
C LYS A 73 21.56 -31.87 22.61
N GLU A 74 21.62 -31.07 23.67
CA GLU A 74 21.72 -29.62 23.60
C GLU A 74 22.96 -29.27 22.77
N ALA A 75 22.74 -29.04 21.48
CA ALA A 75 23.73 -28.46 20.60
C ALA A 75 24.04 -27.07 21.16
N ASN A 76 25.18 -27.01 21.84
CA ASN A 76 25.76 -25.83 22.46
C ASN A 76 25.96 -24.76 21.37
N PHE A 77 24.95 -23.91 21.17
CA PHE A 77 25.02 -22.73 20.31
C PHE A 77 25.87 -21.68 21.02
N GLN A 78 27.18 -21.94 21.08
CA GLN A 78 28.17 -20.98 21.54
C GLN A 78 28.25 -19.82 20.55
N ASN A 79 27.62 -18.71 20.94
CA ASN A 79 28.12 -17.35 20.82
C ASN A 79 28.81 -16.98 19.49
N PHE A 80 28.08 -17.03 18.38
CA PHE A 80 28.41 -16.24 17.18
C PHE A 80 27.87 -14.81 17.34
N SER A 81 28.21 -14.15 18.47
CA SER A 81 27.68 -12.83 18.85
C SER A 81 28.66 -11.68 18.66
N ASP A 82 29.86 -11.93 18.16
CA ASP A 82 30.87 -10.88 17.99
C ASP A 82 31.18 -10.70 16.51
N ASN A 83 30.90 -9.48 16.01
CA ASN A 83 31.20 -8.98 14.66
C ASN A 83 30.18 -9.25 13.55
N VAL A 84 28.89 -9.33 13.87
CA VAL A 84 27.91 -8.81 12.90
C VAL A 84 27.90 -7.30 13.09
N ASP A 85 28.90 -6.63 12.49
CA ASP A 85 28.74 -5.24 12.11
C ASP A 85 27.47 -5.20 11.29
N VAL A 86 26.38 -4.81 11.95
CA VAL A 86 25.08 -4.56 11.34
C VAL A 86 25.37 -3.44 10.36
N LEU A 87 25.72 -3.84 9.13
CA LEU A 87 25.99 -2.98 8.01
C LEU A 87 24.74 -2.15 7.86
N ARG A 88 24.75 -0.95 8.46
CA ARG A 88 23.63 -0.03 8.43
C ARG A 88 23.43 0.32 6.97
N THR A 89 22.54 -0.42 6.31
CA THR A 89 22.19 -0.13 4.94
C THR A 89 21.67 1.29 4.94
N PRO A 90 22.30 2.21 4.20
CA PRO A 90 21.93 3.60 4.22
C PRO A 90 20.44 3.73 3.90
N SER A 91 19.74 4.61 4.61
CA SER A 91 18.32 4.84 4.38
C SER A 91 18.09 5.10 2.89
N PRO A 92 17.16 4.36 2.24
CA PRO A 92 16.97 4.50 0.80
C PRO A 92 16.55 5.93 0.51
N THR A 93 17.25 6.60 -0.41
CA THR A 93 16.86 7.93 -0.91
C THR A 93 15.79 7.78 -2.00
N PHE A 94 14.98 8.83 -2.25
CA PHE A 94 13.96 8.81 -3.29
C PHE A 94 14.51 8.38 -4.66
N LEU A 95 15.66 8.94 -5.05
CA LEU A 95 16.33 8.60 -6.31
C LEU A 95 16.81 7.15 -6.35
N SER A 96 17.20 6.56 -5.21
CA SER A 96 17.59 5.15 -5.16
C SER A 96 16.39 4.23 -5.42
N VAL A 97 15.22 4.57 -4.87
CA VAL A 97 13.96 3.85 -5.11
C VAL A 97 13.54 4.03 -6.57
N PHE A 98 13.60 5.24 -7.11
CA PHE A 98 13.31 5.53 -8.52
C PHE A 98 14.20 4.67 -9.45
N LYS A 99 15.52 4.71 -9.23
CA LYS A 99 16.49 3.96 -10.03
C LYS A 99 16.26 2.45 -9.92
N LYS A 100 15.90 1.95 -8.74
CA LYS A 100 15.57 0.55 -8.52
C LYS A 100 14.33 0.13 -9.33
N VAL A 101 13.24 0.90 -9.24
CA VAL A 101 12.01 0.64 -10.01
C VAL A 101 12.27 0.70 -11.51
N TRP A 102 13.02 1.71 -11.97
CA TRP A 102 13.42 1.83 -13.37
C TRP A 102 14.22 0.61 -13.85
N LYS A 103 15.15 0.10 -13.04
CA LYS A 103 15.98 -1.06 -13.39
C LYS A 103 15.22 -2.38 -13.35
N GLU A 104 14.38 -2.60 -12.34
CA GLU A 104 13.70 -3.88 -12.09
C GLU A 104 12.40 -4.01 -12.89
N GLU A 105 11.61 -2.93 -12.96
CA GLU A 105 10.24 -2.96 -13.50
C GLU A 105 10.07 -2.14 -14.79
N LYS A 106 11.11 -1.40 -15.22
CA LYS A 106 11.11 -0.52 -16.41
C LYS A 106 9.98 0.53 -16.33
N LEU A 107 9.58 1.07 -17.49
CA LEU A 107 8.49 2.05 -17.62
C LEU A 107 7.15 1.53 -17.06
N GLU A 108 6.88 0.23 -17.22
CA GLU A 108 5.65 -0.39 -16.73
C GLU A 108 5.49 -0.19 -15.21
N GLY A 109 6.56 -0.41 -14.43
CA GLY A 109 6.56 -0.21 -12.98
C GLY A 109 6.29 1.22 -12.53
N LEU A 110 6.76 2.22 -13.29
CA LEU A 110 6.56 3.65 -13.01
C LEU A 110 5.13 4.09 -13.28
N PHE A 111 4.49 3.49 -14.28
CA PHE A 111 3.15 3.84 -14.72
C PHE A 111 2.04 2.93 -14.18
N LYS A 112 2.36 2.03 -13.23
CA LYS A 112 1.36 1.16 -12.58
C LYS A 112 0.16 1.91 -11.99
N GLY A 113 0.37 3.16 -11.55
CA GLY A 113 -0.66 4.04 -11.01
C GLY A 113 -1.54 4.74 -12.05
N ILE A 114 -1.21 4.72 -13.35
CA ILE A 114 -2.01 5.39 -14.38
C ILE A 114 -3.41 4.79 -14.44
N PHE A 115 -3.50 3.47 -14.56
CA PHE A 115 -4.78 2.81 -14.77
C PHE A 115 -5.79 3.11 -13.67
N PRO A 116 -5.47 2.91 -12.38
CA PRO A 116 -6.37 3.34 -11.33
C PRO A 116 -6.57 4.87 -11.33
N GLY A 117 -5.54 5.68 -11.54
CA GLY A 117 -5.70 7.13 -11.62
C GLY A 117 -6.75 7.57 -12.65
N LEU A 118 -6.70 7.02 -13.87
CA LEU A 118 -7.68 7.26 -14.94
C LEU A 118 -9.07 6.75 -14.57
N PHE A 119 -9.17 5.58 -13.94
CA PHE A 119 -10.46 5.08 -13.47
C PHE A 119 -11.04 6.03 -12.42
N SER A 120 -10.24 6.54 -11.48
CA SER A 120 -10.68 7.55 -10.51
C SER A 120 -11.27 8.79 -11.20
N ILE A 121 -10.63 9.28 -12.28
CA ILE A 121 -11.10 10.42 -13.07
C ILE A 121 -12.51 10.19 -13.64
N LEU A 122 -12.84 8.96 -14.02
CA LEU A 122 -14.17 8.65 -14.55
C LEU A 122 -15.26 8.74 -13.49
N PHE A 123 -14.96 8.39 -12.24
CA PHE A 123 -15.94 8.41 -11.14
C PHE A 123 -15.98 9.74 -10.39
N PHE A 124 -14.85 10.46 -10.34
CA PHE A 124 -14.73 11.73 -9.63
C PHE A 124 -14.42 12.84 -10.64
N ARG A 125 -15.39 13.76 -10.80
CA ARG A 125 -15.35 14.89 -11.76
C ARG A 125 -14.11 15.78 -11.66
N ARG A 126 -13.38 15.69 -10.54
CA ARG A 126 -12.06 16.28 -10.31
C ARG A 126 -11.13 15.23 -9.69
N ALA A 127 -10.61 14.30 -10.50
CA ALA A 127 -9.56 13.41 -10.00
C ALA A 127 -8.21 13.80 -10.59
N TYR A 128 -7.25 14.19 -9.75
CA TYR A 128 -5.88 13.71 -9.95
C TYR A 128 -5.00 13.83 -8.71
N VAL A 129 -4.36 12.70 -8.41
CA VAL A 129 -2.99 12.47 -7.88
C VAL A 129 -2.55 13.33 -6.71
N SER A 130 -3.42 13.42 -5.73
CA SER A 130 -2.97 13.66 -4.37
C SER A 130 -3.64 12.70 -3.40
N PRO A 131 -2.92 12.16 -2.40
CA PRO A 131 -3.54 11.52 -1.23
C PRO A 131 -4.56 12.42 -0.52
N ALA A 132 -4.56 13.73 -0.80
CA ALA A 132 -5.46 14.68 -0.19
C ALA A 132 -6.95 14.31 -0.39
N PRO A 133 -7.79 14.51 0.64
CA PRO A 133 -9.22 14.26 0.57
C PRO A 133 -9.88 15.14 -0.48
N LEU A 134 -10.99 14.64 -1.04
CA LEU A 134 -11.83 15.39 -1.95
C LEU A 134 -12.63 16.41 -1.14
N SER A 135 -12.06 17.59 -0.93
CA SER A 135 -12.70 18.63 -0.12
C SER A 135 -13.23 19.81 -0.90
N PHE A 136 -13.18 19.80 -2.23
CA PHE A 136 -13.42 21.01 -3.01
C PHE A 136 -14.75 20.94 -3.78
N SER A 137 -15.74 21.63 -3.21
CA SER A 137 -16.99 22.12 -3.81
C SER A 137 -18.23 21.22 -3.83
N ASP A 138 -18.23 20.10 -3.11
CA ASP A 138 -19.42 19.26 -3.03
C ASP A 138 -20.24 19.54 -1.76
N ASN A 139 -21.54 19.25 -1.85
CA ASN A 139 -22.51 19.41 -0.78
C ASN A 139 -22.02 18.71 0.51
N TYR A 140 -22.18 19.32 1.69
CA TYR A 140 -21.71 18.74 2.97
C TYR A 140 -22.22 17.31 3.20
N TYR A 141 -23.37 16.95 2.62
CA TYR A 141 -23.95 15.62 2.70
C TYR A 141 -23.28 14.58 1.79
N THR A 142 -22.66 15.00 0.69
CA THR A 142 -22.02 14.08 -0.27
C THR A 142 -20.54 13.89 0.01
N ILE A 143 -19.91 14.78 0.79
CA ILE A 143 -18.46 14.73 1.05
C ILE A 143 -18.03 13.41 1.72
N LEU A 144 -18.75 12.95 2.73
CA LEU A 144 -18.40 11.76 3.50
C LEU A 144 -18.53 10.47 2.68
N PRO A 145 -19.67 10.17 2.01
CA PRO A 145 -19.77 8.96 1.20
C PRO A 145 -18.80 8.96 0.00
N CYS A 146 -18.58 10.11 -0.65
CA CYS A 146 -17.59 10.22 -1.74
C CYS A 146 -16.17 9.96 -1.24
N ASN A 147 -15.79 10.51 -0.09
CA ASN A 147 -14.47 10.28 0.50
C ASN A 147 -14.28 8.84 0.99
N LEU A 148 -15.33 8.17 1.47
CA LEU A 148 -15.28 6.75 1.83
C LEU A 148 -15.05 5.87 0.59
N PHE A 149 -15.73 6.17 -0.52
CA PHE A 149 -15.51 5.46 -1.78
C PHE A 149 -14.10 5.76 -2.35
N TYR A 150 -13.65 7.00 -2.25
CA TYR A 150 -12.29 7.40 -2.63
C TYR A 150 -11.22 6.66 -1.82
N LEU A 151 -11.45 6.43 -0.51
CA LEU A 151 -10.54 5.67 0.34
C LEU A 151 -10.32 4.24 -0.21
N LEU A 152 -11.38 3.53 -0.60
CA LEU A 152 -11.27 2.20 -1.22
C LEU A 152 -10.43 2.25 -2.50
N PHE A 153 -10.66 3.29 -3.30
CA PHE A 153 -9.95 3.51 -4.54
C PHE A 153 -8.45 3.75 -4.32
N MET A 154 -8.14 4.60 -3.35
CA MET A 154 -6.77 4.93 -2.97
C MET A 154 -6.03 3.71 -2.42
N VAL A 155 -6.66 2.90 -1.56
CA VAL A 155 -6.07 1.66 -1.04
C VAL A 155 -5.73 0.68 -2.18
N THR A 156 -6.67 0.51 -3.11
CA THR A 156 -6.45 -0.31 -4.31
C THR A 156 -5.27 0.21 -5.10
N THR A 157 -5.22 1.53 -5.35
CA THR A 157 -4.15 2.19 -6.10
C THR A 157 -2.78 1.98 -5.45
N TYR A 158 -2.67 2.17 -4.13
CA TYR A 158 -1.42 1.98 -3.41
C TYR A 158 -0.94 0.54 -3.45
N ARG A 159 -1.84 -0.42 -3.29
CA ARG A 159 -1.49 -1.84 -3.40
C ARG A 159 -1.04 -2.22 -4.81
N ILE A 160 -1.67 -1.67 -5.85
CA ILE A 160 -1.23 -1.85 -7.26
C ILE A 160 0.19 -1.32 -7.42
N ILE A 161 0.45 -0.10 -6.93
CA ILE A 161 1.76 0.56 -7.06
C ILE A 161 2.86 -0.19 -6.33
N THR A 162 2.58 -0.77 -5.15
CA THR A 162 3.60 -1.47 -4.35
C THR A 162 3.81 -2.92 -4.74
N THR A 163 2.93 -3.50 -5.56
CA THR A 163 3.06 -4.91 -5.98
C THR A 163 4.20 -5.07 -6.99
N HIS A 164 5.18 -5.91 -6.67
CA HIS A 164 6.33 -6.20 -7.55
C HIS A 164 5.96 -7.03 -8.78
N ARG A 165 4.94 -7.88 -8.69
CA ARG A 165 4.52 -8.75 -9.80
C ARG A 165 4.05 -7.92 -10.99
N LYS A 166 4.27 -8.43 -12.20
CA LYS A 166 3.66 -7.88 -13.42
C LYS A 166 2.15 -8.10 -13.34
N ILE A 167 1.38 -7.05 -13.48
CA ILE A 167 -0.07 -7.10 -13.32
C ILE A 167 -0.65 -7.17 -14.73
N LEU A 168 -1.37 -8.26 -15.03
CA LEU A 168 -2.14 -8.35 -16.27
C LEU A 168 -3.43 -7.53 -16.11
N TYR A 169 -3.43 -6.31 -16.65
CA TYR A 169 -4.60 -5.42 -16.64
C TYR A 169 -5.83 -6.02 -17.36
N SER A 170 -5.62 -7.01 -18.24
CA SER A 170 -6.69 -7.74 -18.93
C SER A 170 -7.50 -8.66 -17.99
N ALA A 171 -6.96 -9.04 -16.84
CA ALA A 171 -7.58 -9.96 -15.89
C ALA A 171 -7.86 -9.29 -14.54
N PRO A 172 -8.81 -8.33 -14.45
CA PRO A 172 -9.07 -7.56 -13.23
C PRO A 172 -9.47 -8.45 -12.03
N LYS A 173 -10.13 -9.59 -12.28
CA LYS A 173 -10.49 -10.56 -11.24
C LYS A 173 -9.26 -11.21 -10.59
N GLU A 174 -8.26 -11.55 -11.40
CA GLU A 174 -7.00 -12.12 -10.92
C GLU A 174 -6.17 -11.06 -10.21
N MET A 175 -6.13 -9.83 -10.74
CA MET A 175 -5.51 -8.68 -10.11
C MET A 175 -6.09 -8.46 -8.70
N LEU A 176 -7.41 -8.40 -8.55
CA LEU A 176 -8.05 -8.24 -7.24
C LEU A 176 -7.75 -9.40 -6.30
N ARG A 177 -7.66 -10.64 -6.80
CA ARG A 177 -7.28 -11.82 -6.01
C ARG A 177 -5.82 -11.77 -5.54
N LEU A 178 -4.94 -11.16 -6.33
CA LEU A 178 -3.53 -10.95 -5.97
C LEU A 178 -3.36 -9.79 -4.96
N LEU A 179 -4.18 -8.75 -5.07
CA LEU A 179 -4.08 -7.54 -4.25
C LEU A 179 -4.77 -7.63 -2.89
N PHE A 180 -5.88 -8.35 -2.84
CA PHE A 180 -6.73 -8.44 -1.67
C PHE A 180 -6.81 -9.88 -1.19
N SER A 181 -6.70 -10.05 0.12
CA SER A 181 -6.94 -11.35 0.72
C SER A 181 -8.39 -11.77 0.50
N GLU A 182 -8.67 -13.06 0.60
CA GLU A 182 -10.04 -13.57 0.46
C GLU A 182 -11.01 -12.93 1.46
N TYR A 183 -10.55 -12.64 2.67
CA TYR A 183 -11.34 -11.94 3.68
C TYR A 183 -11.66 -10.51 3.26
N GLU A 184 -10.67 -9.77 2.79
CA GLU A 184 -10.83 -8.36 2.37
C GLU A 184 -11.80 -8.22 1.18
N ARG A 185 -11.85 -9.21 0.30
CA ARG A 185 -12.80 -9.23 -0.84
C ARG A 185 -14.25 -9.39 -0.40
N HIS A 186 -14.51 -10.17 0.64
CA HIS A 186 -15.87 -10.36 1.17
C HIS A 186 -16.31 -9.22 2.09
N HIS A 187 -15.36 -8.56 2.78
CA HIS A 187 -15.65 -7.50 3.75
C HIS A 187 -14.73 -6.27 3.59
N PRO A 188 -14.84 -5.53 2.48
CA PRO A 188 -13.91 -4.44 2.17
C PRO A 188 -13.93 -3.33 3.23
N PHE A 189 -15.12 -2.93 3.69
CA PHE A 189 -15.25 -1.88 4.71
C PHE A 189 -14.74 -2.31 6.09
N LYS A 190 -14.95 -3.57 6.46
CA LYS A 190 -14.47 -4.10 7.74
C LYS A 190 -12.95 -4.16 7.78
N SER A 191 -12.31 -4.51 6.66
CA SER A 191 -10.85 -4.46 6.52
C SER A 191 -10.30 -3.05 6.71
N LEU A 192 -10.93 -2.04 6.10
CA LEU A 192 -10.51 -0.64 6.25
C LEU A 192 -10.56 -0.18 7.71
N TYR A 193 -11.64 -0.55 8.41
CA TYR A 193 -11.81 -0.25 9.83
C TYR A 193 -10.77 -0.96 10.70
N GLN A 194 -10.58 -2.27 10.49
CA GLN A 194 -9.62 -3.10 11.24
C GLN A 194 -8.17 -2.69 10.99
N SER A 195 -7.85 -2.17 9.80
CA SER A 195 -6.52 -1.63 9.49
C SER A 195 -6.19 -0.35 10.27
N GLY A 196 -7.18 0.26 10.93
CA GLY A 196 -7.04 1.58 11.57
C GLY A 196 -6.85 2.72 10.57
N LEU A 197 -7.11 2.49 9.28
CA LEU A 197 -6.90 3.45 8.19
C LEU A 197 -7.90 4.61 8.24
N VAL A 198 -9.11 4.32 8.73
CA VAL A 198 -10.23 5.27 8.76
C VAL A 198 -9.93 6.47 9.66
N LEU A 199 -9.26 6.27 10.79
CA LEU A 199 -8.98 7.34 11.76
C LEU A 199 -8.04 8.44 11.22
N PRO A 200 -6.82 8.13 10.72
CA PRO A 200 -5.94 9.16 10.16
C PRO A 200 -6.54 9.82 8.92
N TYR A 201 -7.31 9.07 8.13
CA TYR A 201 -7.99 9.63 6.97
C TYR A 201 -9.13 10.60 7.36
N LEU A 202 -9.93 10.27 8.36
CA LEU A 202 -10.92 11.19 8.92
C LEU A 202 -10.26 12.45 9.49
N ALA A 203 -9.16 12.29 10.23
CA ALA A 203 -8.39 13.43 10.73
C ALA A 203 -7.88 14.32 9.59
N GLN A 204 -7.49 13.73 8.47
CA GLN A 204 -7.10 14.46 7.26
C GLN A 204 -8.27 15.24 6.64
N ILE A 205 -9.45 14.63 6.53
CA ILE A 205 -10.68 15.30 6.08
C ILE A 205 -11.03 16.46 7.02
N PHE A 206 -10.97 16.25 8.33
CA PHE A 206 -11.27 17.29 9.31
C PHE A 206 -10.26 18.43 9.27
N PHE A 207 -8.97 18.14 9.14
CA PHE A 207 -7.94 19.15 8.98
C PHE A 207 -8.20 20.01 7.74
N ASP A 208 -8.48 19.37 6.61
CA ASP A 208 -8.72 20.08 5.36
C ASP A 208 -10.03 20.91 5.41
N MET A 209 -11.13 20.30 5.86
CA MET A 209 -12.44 20.95 5.94
C MET A 209 -12.49 22.08 6.98
N PHE A 210 -11.89 21.90 8.16
CA PHE A 210 -11.98 22.92 9.21
C PHE A 210 -10.83 23.90 9.20
N ILE A 211 -9.59 23.48 8.92
CA ILE A 211 -8.45 24.38 9.01
C ILE A 211 -8.21 25.04 7.66
N ILE A 212 -8.06 24.25 6.60
CA ILE A 212 -7.68 24.77 5.29
C ILE A 212 -8.82 25.59 4.68
N GLN A 213 -10.07 25.09 4.67
CA GLN A 213 -11.19 25.85 4.11
C GLN A 213 -11.51 27.12 4.90
N ILE A 214 -11.45 27.09 6.24
CA ILE A 214 -11.65 28.32 7.03
C ILE A 214 -10.55 29.33 6.71
N LEU A 215 -9.30 28.89 6.63
CA LEU A 215 -8.17 29.78 6.34
C LEU A 215 -8.29 30.40 4.94
N TYR A 216 -8.69 29.61 3.93
CA TYR A 216 -8.98 30.13 2.59
C TYR A 216 -10.23 31.02 2.54
N SER A 217 -11.28 30.70 3.28
CA SER A 217 -12.47 31.54 3.38
C SER A 217 -12.16 32.89 4.01
N LYS A 218 -11.31 32.93 5.05
CA LYS A 218 -10.86 34.15 5.71
C LYS A 218 -9.92 34.99 4.83
N LEU A 219 -9.11 34.35 4.00
CA LEU A 219 -8.22 35.04 3.07
C LEU A 219 -9.01 35.72 1.92
N GLY A 220 -10.27 35.30 1.72
CA GLY A 220 -11.14 35.76 0.65
C GLY A 220 -10.73 35.16 -0.70
N SER A 221 -11.62 35.15 -1.69
CA SER A 221 -11.22 34.75 -3.04
C SER A 221 -10.07 35.64 -3.49
N VAL A 222 -8.95 35.05 -3.93
CA VAL A 222 -8.05 35.78 -4.84
C VAL A 222 -8.97 36.21 -5.97
N GLY A 223 -9.11 37.52 -6.15
CA GLY A 223 -9.90 38.02 -7.26
C GLY A 223 -9.35 37.38 -8.54
N PRO A 224 -10.16 37.19 -9.58
CA PRO A 224 -9.65 36.70 -10.84
C PRO A 224 -8.70 37.76 -11.39
N LEU A 225 -7.42 37.65 -11.04
CA LEU A 225 -6.30 38.42 -11.58
C LEU A 225 -6.29 38.32 -13.11
N LEU A 226 -6.94 37.29 -13.68
CA LEU A 226 -7.19 37.13 -15.11
C LEU A 226 -8.57 37.60 -15.62
N ASN A 227 -9.65 37.64 -14.84
CA ASN A 227 -10.97 38.04 -15.41
C ASN A 227 -11.15 39.56 -15.46
N HIS A 228 -10.34 40.34 -14.74
CA HIS A 228 -10.30 41.80 -14.94
C HIS A 228 -9.51 42.20 -16.20
N TYR A 229 -8.82 41.26 -16.85
CA TYR A 229 -7.98 41.56 -18.01
C TYR A 229 -8.74 41.68 -19.33
N ASP A 230 -10.02 41.29 -19.37
CA ASP A 230 -10.76 41.23 -20.64
C ASP A 230 -11.31 42.57 -21.11
N ASN A 231 -11.39 43.61 -20.27
CA ASN A 231 -11.98 44.90 -20.68
C ASN A 231 -11.32 46.17 -20.09
N GLU A 232 -10.34 46.06 -19.18
CA GLU A 232 -9.67 47.23 -18.62
C GLU A 232 -8.30 47.46 -19.26
N GLU A 233 -7.99 48.73 -19.51
CA GLU A 233 -6.73 49.17 -20.08
C GLU A 233 -5.53 48.73 -19.21
N TRP A 234 -4.61 47.96 -19.79
CA TRP A 234 -3.49 47.29 -19.09
C TRP A 234 -2.64 48.21 -18.19
N TRP A 235 -2.63 49.53 -18.44
CA TRP A 235 -1.92 50.51 -17.62
C TRP A 235 -2.57 50.78 -16.26
N LYS A 236 -3.89 50.58 -16.11
CA LYS A 236 -4.58 50.74 -14.81
C LYS A 236 -4.24 49.62 -13.82
N VAL A 237 -3.78 48.47 -14.32
CA VAL A 237 -3.27 47.34 -13.51
C VAL A 237 -2.02 47.74 -12.71
N PHE A 238 -1.18 48.64 -13.24
CA PHE A 238 0.02 49.11 -12.54
C PHE A 238 -0.27 50.11 -11.41
N HIS A 239 -1.43 50.77 -11.43
CA HIS A 239 -1.85 51.71 -10.38
C HIS A 239 -2.79 51.12 -9.34
N HIS A 240 -3.36 49.93 -9.61
CA HIS A 240 -4.01 49.15 -8.55
C HIS A 240 -2.97 48.79 -7.48
N PRO A 241 -3.29 48.67 -6.18
CA PRO A 241 -2.35 48.21 -5.16
C PRO A 241 -1.98 46.73 -5.40
N VAL A 242 -1.10 46.50 -6.38
CA VAL A 242 -0.52 45.21 -6.79
C VAL A 242 -0.04 44.43 -5.57
N TRP A 243 0.50 45.15 -4.58
CA TRP A 243 0.98 44.59 -3.33
C TRP A 243 -0.06 43.80 -2.53
N ASN A 244 -1.33 44.21 -2.53
CA ASN A 244 -2.38 43.50 -1.79
C ASN A 244 -2.70 42.14 -2.43
N GLU A 245 -2.69 42.05 -3.76
CA GLU A 245 -2.95 40.78 -4.47
C GLU A 245 -1.74 39.85 -4.38
N TRP A 246 -0.52 40.36 -4.53
CA TRP A 246 0.69 39.55 -4.30
C TRP A 246 0.80 39.05 -2.86
N ALA A 247 0.41 39.86 -1.87
CA ALA A 247 0.37 39.44 -0.47
C ALA A 247 -0.62 38.28 -0.27
N LYS A 248 -1.80 38.33 -0.90
CA LYS A 248 -2.75 37.21 -0.90
C LYS A 248 -2.12 35.98 -1.54
N VAL A 249 -1.57 36.09 -2.76
CA VAL A 249 -0.93 34.96 -3.45
C VAL A 249 0.18 34.34 -2.60
N ALA A 250 1.02 35.16 -1.98
CA ALA A 250 2.07 34.70 -1.06
C ALA A 250 1.47 34.00 0.17
N ALA A 251 0.38 34.51 0.74
CA ALA A 251 -0.33 33.87 1.84
C ALA A 251 -0.94 32.52 1.42
N TYR A 252 -1.53 32.41 0.23
CA TYR A 252 -2.00 31.13 -0.32
C TYR A 252 -0.87 30.09 -0.42
N TRP A 253 0.30 30.51 -0.93
CA TRP A 253 1.48 29.66 -0.99
C TRP A 253 1.98 29.23 0.39
N LEU A 254 2.04 30.15 1.34
CA LEU A 254 2.46 29.86 2.71
C LEU A 254 1.50 28.87 3.37
N ILE A 255 0.19 29.08 3.24
CA ILE A 255 -0.85 28.16 3.72
C ILE A 255 -0.66 26.77 3.10
N ALA A 256 -0.43 26.69 1.79
CA ALA A 256 -0.19 25.43 1.11
C ALA A 256 1.06 24.71 1.65
N ILE A 257 2.19 25.42 1.81
CA ILE A 257 3.44 24.85 2.34
C ILE A 257 3.24 24.33 3.77
N VAL A 258 2.64 25.13 4.64
CA VAL A 258 2.36 24.75 6.04
C VAL A 258 1.40 23.56 6.08
N SER A 259 0.33 23.60 5.29
CA SER A 259 -0.64 22.50 5.19
C SER A 259 0.02 21.21 4.74
N VAL A 260 0.89 21.26 3.72
CA VAL A 260 1.65 20.10 3.24
C VAL A 260 2.59 19.57 4.33
N ALA A 261 3.23 20.43 5.11
CA ALA A 261 4.09 20.00 6.22
C ALA A 261 3.33 19.20 7.28
N PHE A 262 2.08 19.57 7.57
CA PHE A 262 1.20 18.84 8.51
C PHE A 262 0.54 17.61 7.89
N LEU A 263 0.13 17.68 6.62
CA LEU A 263 -0.54 16.59 5.91
C LEU A 263 0.43 15.47 5.50
N ALA A 264 1.69 15.80 5.20
CA ALA A 264 2.70 14.83 4.78
C ALA A 264 2.90 13.65 5.75
N PRO A 265 3.09 13.84 7.08
CA PRO A 265 3.20 12.73 8.01
C PRO A 265 1.92 11.89 8.08
N MET A 266 0.74 12.51 7.99
CA MET A 266 -0.54 11.81 7.96
C MET A 266 -0.66 10.95 6.71
N ASP A 267 -0.29 11.47 5.54
CA ASP A 267 -0.28 10.70 4.30
C ASP A 267 0.66 9.49 4.40
N VAL A 268 1.81 9.62 5.06
CA VAL A 268 2.75 8.50 5.26
C VAL A 268 2.10 7.41 6.11
N ILE A 269 1.39 7.77 7.17
CA ILE A 269 0.65 6.82 8.02
C ILE A 269 -0.44 6.14 7.20
N VAL A 270 -1.26 6.91 6.49
CA VAL A 270 -2.34 6.41 5.63
C VAL A 270 -1.81 5.46 4.57
N THR A 271 -0.75 5.86 3.85
CA THR A 271 -0.11 5.03 2.82
C THR A 271 0.36 3.69 3.41
N ARG A 272 0.98 3.72 4.59
CA ARG A 272 1.47 2.51 5.25
C ARG A 272 0.36 1.58 5.72
N LEU A 273 -0.69 2.12 6.31
CA LEU A 273 -1.83 1.34 6.75
C LEU A 273 -2.58 0.73 5.56
N ALA A 274 -2.66 1.44 4.43
CA ALA A 274 -3.28 0.94 3.21
C ALA A 274 -2.53 -0.25 2.59
N ILE A 275 -1.19 -0.24 2.68
CA ILE A 275 -0.33 -1.30 2.11
C ILE A 275 -0.29 -2.54 3.00
N ARG A 276 -0.46 -2.40 4.32
CA ARG A 276 -0.39 -3.55 5.23
C ARG A 276 -1.48 -4.56 4.87
N PRO A 277 -1.11 -5.81 4.51
CA PRO A 277 -2.10 -6.86 4.38
C PRO A 277 -2.67 -7.13 5.77
N LEU A 278 -4.00 -7.18 5.87
CA LEU A 278 -4.66 -7.58 7.09
C LEU A 278 -4.28 -9.04 7.35
N HIS A 279 -3.38 -9.26 8.31
CA HIS A 279 -3.09 -10.62 8.76
C HIS A 279 -4.27 -11.04 9.59
N ASP A 280 -5.00 -12.01 9.07
CA ASP A 280 -6.08 -12.66 9.79
C ASP A 280 -5.49 -13.15 11.12
N ASN A 281 -6.12 -12.76 12.23
CA ASN A 281 -5.63 -13.03 13.57
C ASN A 281 -5.26 -14.53 13.64
N SER A 282 -4.12 -14.90 14.24
CA SER A 282 -3.56 -16.27 14.15
C SER A 282 -4.55 -17.40 14.50
N ASP A 283 -5.61 -17.05 15.22
CA ASP A 283 -6.71 -17.93 15.56
C ASP A 283 -7.49 -18.43 14.32
N SER A 284 -7.62 -17.61 13.26
CA SER A 284 -8.24 -18.04 12.00
C SER A 284 -7.31 -18.90 11.14
N VAL A 285 -5.99 -18.78 11.31
CA VAL A 285 -5.03 -19.66 10.61
C VAL A 285 -5.14 -21.08 11.17
N LYS A 286 -5.32 -21.22 12.48
CA LYS A 286 -5.61 -22.52 13.11
C LYS A 286 -6.93 -23.11 12.58
N SER A 287 -7.97 -22.30 12.42
CA SER A 287 -9.25 -22.78 11.91
C SER A 287 -9.21 -23.15 10.42
N ARG A 288 -8.44 -22.44 9.58
CA ARG A 288 -8.26 -22.82 8.17
C ARG A 288 -7.38 -24.05 7.99
N HIS A 289 -6.37 -24.24 8.85
CA HIS A 289 -5.61 -25.48 8.84
C HIS A 289 -6.46 -26.66 9.27
N SER A 290 -7.32 -26.49 10.28
CA SER A 290 -8.28 -27.55 10.65
C SER A 290 -9.28 -27.81 9.53
N GLU A 291 -9.80 -26.77 8.87
CA GLU A 291 -10.76 -26.90 7.77
C GLU A 291 -10.14 -27.61 6.56
N LYS A 292 -8.91 -27.23 6.16
CA LYS A 292 -8.18 -27.94 5.10
C LYS A 292 -7.80 -29.36 5.47
N LEU A 293 -7.53 -29.65 6.75
CA LEU A 293 -7.29 -31.02 7.23
C LEU A 293 -8.56 -31.86 7.20
N SER A 294 -9.73 -31.27 7.50
CA SER A 294 -11.01 -31.95 7.35
C SER A 294 -11.42 -32.14 5.89
N ASP A 295 -11.14 -31.17 5.02
CA ASP A 295 -11.47 -31.25 3.58
C ASP A 295 -10.50 -32.17 2.81
N ALA A 296 -9.23 -32.24 3.23
CA ALA A 296 -8.24 -33.15 2.66
C ALA A 296 -8.55 -34.64 2.91
N GLY A 297 -9.50 -34.94 3.80
CA GLY A 297 -10.04 -36.29 3.97
C GLY A 297 -10.90 -36.78 2.80
N ASP A 298 -11.43 -35.87 1.96
CA ASP A 298 -12.41 -36.19 0.91
C ASP A 298 -11.96 -35.83 -0.52
N PHE A 299 -10.68 -35.47 -0.74
CA PHE A 299 -10.17 -35.21 -2.09
C PHE A 299 -9.99 -36.50 -2.89
N ALA A 300 -11.03 -36.84 -3.65
CA ALA A 300 -10.94 -37.72 -4.81
C ALA A 300 -9.82 -37.24 -5.77
N PRO A 301 -9.05 -38.16 -6.38
CA PRO A 301 -7.90 -37.83 -7.21
C PRO A 301 -8.28 -36.94 -8.41
N PRO A 302 -7.44 -35.94 -8.76
CA PRO A 302 -7.74 -35.00 -9.84
C PRO A 302 -7.74 -35.69 -11.20
N SER A 303 -8.90 -35.76 -11.84
CA SER A 303 -9.14 -36.37 -13.15
C SER A 303 -8.81 -35.46 -14.34
N TYR A 304 -7.97 -34.43 -14.17
CA TYR A 304 -7.66 -33.43 -15.19
C TYR A 304 -6.43 -33.76 -16.06
N LEU A 305 -6.07 -35.04 -16.21
CA LEU A 305 -5.17 -35.48 -17.28
C LEU A 305 -6.02 -36.05 -18.43
N ARG A 306 -6.45 -35.17 -19.34
CA ARG A 306 -6.91 -35.54 -20.67
C ARG A 306 -6.56 -34.47 -21.69
#